data_AF-A0AAU8AG17-F1
#
_entry.id   AF-A0AAU8AG17-F1
#
_cell.length_a   1.000
_cell.length_b   1.000
_cell.length_c   1.000
_cell.angle_alpha   90.00
_cell.angle_beta   90.00
_cell.angle_gamma   90.00
#
_symmetry.space_group_name_H-M   'P 1'
#
loop_
_entity.id
_entity.type
_entity.pdbx_description
1 polymer ?
#
loop_
_entity_poly.entity_id
_entity_poly.type
_entity_poly.pdbx_seq_one_letter_code
_entity_poly.pdbx_strand_id
1 'polypeptide(L)'
;MADLRSRLPGAALGGALCLAALPALAEGARLTLECTLATACSEAGDCGAGQGPVAFVLAPVETDAEGAGSYEVSVDGGEPLPAQALGFAGPFLWQPSEGTRMALSLTSETTALWTRQIVESGTDAPPSAEIDFLTCGILP
;
A
#
# COMPACT_ATOMS: atom_id res chain seq x y z
N MET A 1 26.09 73.51 10.10
CA MET A 1 25.04 73.14 9.12
C MET A 1 25.63 72.02 8.26
N ALA A 2 24.87 70.94 8.09
CA ALA A 2 25.16 69.72 7.33
C ALA A 2 25.77 70.00 5.93
N ASP A 3 26.57 69.13 5.32
CA ASP A 3 26.10 67.85 4.79
C ASP A 3 27.24 66.84 4.54
N LEU A 4 26.87 65.57 4.69
CA LEU A 4 27.68 64.37 4.74
C LEU A 4 27.16 63.44 3.64
N ARG A 5 27.87 63.33 2.51
CA ARG A 5 27.68 62.37 1.40
C ARG A 5 28.92 62.55 0.49
N SER A 6 29.64 61.56 -0.01
CA SER A 6 29.13 60.37 -0.66
C SER A 6 30.28 59.38 -0.98
N ARG A 7 30.18 58.19 -0.38
CA ARG A 7 30.30 56.85 -1.00
C ARG A 7 31.67 56.33 -1.50
N LEU A 8 32.20 55.45 -0.65
CA LEU A 8 33.09 54.32 -0.96
C LEU A 8 32.54 53.43 -2.11
N PRO A 9 33.39 52.94 -3.02
CA PRO A 9 33.00 51.93 -4.00
C PRO A 9 33.11 50.51 -3.43
N GLY A 10 32.12 49.67 -3.79
CA GLY A 10 32.33 48.25 -4.07
C GLY A 10 32.15 47.28 -2.91
N ALA A 11 30.90 47.09 -2.46
CA ALA A 11 30.53 45.99 -1.59
C ALA A 11 30.37 44.67 -2.36
N ALA A 12 30.88 43.62 -1.72
CA ALA A 12 30.36 42.25 -1.64
C ALA A 12 30.38 41.37 -2.91
N LEU A 13 31.37 40.46 -2.92
CA LEU A 13 31.34 39.21 -3.67
C LEU A 13 30.05 38.44 -3.38
N GLY A 14 29.31 38.13 -4.44
CA GLY A 14 28.17 37.23 -4.41
C GLY A 14 28.61 35.79 -4.12
N GLY A 15 28.38 35.33 -2.90
CA GLY A 15 28.41 33.91 -2.56
C GLY A 15 27.15 33.25 -3.10
N ALA A 16 27.28 32.53 -4.22
CA ALA A 16 26.21 31.71 -4.77
C ALA A 16 25.91 30.54 -3.80
N LEU A 17 24.76 30.59 -3.15
CA LEU A 17 24.18 29.44 -2.45
C LEU A 17 23.81 28.38 -3.49
N CYS A 18 24.59 27.31 -3.59
CA CYS A 18 24.15 26.07 -4.22
C CYS A 18 23.11 25.40 -3.32
N LEU A 19 21.84 25.81 -3.47
CA LEU A 19 20.70 25.01 -3.04
C LEU A 19 20.63 23.78 -3.94
N ALA A 20 21.28 22.70 -3.53
CA ALA A 20 21.06 21.39 -4.12
C ALA A 20 19.60 21.02 -3.85
N ALA A 21 18.76 21.19 -4.88
CA ALA A 21 17.43 20.62 -4.91
C ALA A 21 17.59 19.09 -4.87
N LEU A 22 17.49 18.52 -3.68
CA LEU A 22 17.32 17.08 -3.53
C LEU A 22 16.02 16.71 -4.25
N PRO A 23 16.01 15.70 -5.13
CA PRO A 23 14.78 15.26 -5.75
C PRO A 23 13.86 14.75 -4.64
N ALA A 24 12.69 15.36 -4.53
CA ALA A 24 11.61 14.85 -3.71
C ALA A 24 11.10 13.54 -4.34
N LEU A 25 11.74 12.42 -4.02
CA LEU A 25 11.19 11.08 -4.21
C LEU A 25 10.18 10.84 -3.09
N ALA A 26 9.00 11.43 -3.20
CA ALA A 26 7.88 11.18 -2.30
C ALA A 26 6.57 11.08 -3.09
N GLU A 27 6.62 10.33 -4.20
CA GLU A 27 5.43 9.67 -4.74
C GLU A 27 5.51 8.25 -4.14
N GLY A 28 4.91 8.05 -2.96
CA GLY A 28 4.90 6.75 -2.30
C GLY A 28 4.36 5.70 -3.26
N ALA A 29 5.11 4.61 -3.48
CA ALA A 29 4.85 3.61 -4.51
C ALA A 29 3.50 2.91 -4.27
N ARG A 30 2.42 3.50 -4.79
CA ARG A 30 1.08 2.95 -4.77
C ARG A 30 1.02 1.81 -5.78
N LEU A 31 0.75 0.60 -5.30
CA LEU A 31 0.58 -0.57 -6.15
C LEU A 31 -0.91 -0.78 -6.44
N THR A 32 -1.28 -0.85 -7.71
CA THR A 32 -2.64 -1.23 -8.14
C THR A 32 -2.57 -2.61 -8.78
N LEU A 33 -3.39 -3.52 -8.27
CA LEU A 33 -3.44 -4.91 -8.69
C LEU A 33 -4.82 -5.19 -9.28
N GLU A 34 -4.86 -5.51 -10.57
CA GLU A 34 -6.08 -5.97 -11.23
C GLU A 34 -6.02 -7.50 -11.31
N CYS A 35 -6.77 -8.19 -10.47
CA CYS A 35 -6.68 -9.64 -10.32
C CYS A 35 -7.93 -10.37 -10.82
N THR A 36 -7.78 -11.66 -11.08
CA THR A 36 -8.87 -12.62 -11.30
C THR A 36 -8.67 -13.79 -10.34
N LEU A 37 -9.75 -14.24 -9.70
CA LEU A 37 -9.73 -15.41 -8.82
C LEU A 37 -9.57 -16.68 -9.68
N ALA A 38 -8.44 -17.37 -9.54
CA ALA A 38 -8.17 -18.61 -10.24
C ALA A 38 -8.72 -19.83 -9.49
N THR A 39 -8.49 -19.88 -8.17
CA THR A 39 -8.95 -20.95 -7.28
C THR A 39 -9.46 -20.34 -5.99
N ALA A 40 -10.58 -20.86 -5.47
CA ALA A 40 -11.10 -20.51 -4.16
C ALA A 40 -11.20 -21.79 -3.30
N CYS A 41 -10.73 -21.72 -2.06
CA CYS A 41 -10.75 -22.81 -1.09
C CYS A 41 -11.49 -22.38 0.19
N SER A 42 -12.36 -23.25 0.71
CA SER A 42 -13.08 -23.04 1.97
C SER A 42 -12.34 -23.57 3.20
N GLU A 43 -12.87 -23.31 4.39
CA GLU A 43 -12.32 -23.80 5.66
C GLU A 43 -12.40 -25.33 5.80
N ALA A 44 -13.29 -25.97 5.04
CA ALA A 44 -13.40 -27.42 4.96
C ALA A 44 -12.31 -28.07 4.09
N GLY A 45 -11.52 -27.26 3.38
CA GLY A 45 -10.51 -27.74 2.43
C GLY A 45 -11.07 -28.03 1.03
N ASP A 46 -12.32 -27.67 0.76
CA ASP A 46 -12.91 -27.79 -0.58
C ASP A 46 -12.38 -26.67 -1.46
N CYS A 47 -11.72 -27.02 -2.57
CA CYS A 47 -11.18 -26.08 -3.53
C CYS A 47 -11.86 -26.23 -4.89
N GLY A 48 -12.21 -25.11 -5.52
CA GLY A 48 -12.82 -25.06 -6.84
C GLY A 48 -12.32 -23.87 -7.66
N ALA A 49 -12.85 -23.73 -8.87
CA ALA A 49 -12.57 -22.56 -9.70
C ALA A 49 -13.03 -21.28 -8.99
N GLY A 50 -12.12 -20.31 -8.88
CA GLY A 50 -12.44 -18.96 -8.44
C GLY A 50 -13.30 -18.24 -9.47
N GLN A 51 -14.03 -17.21 -9.03
CA GLN A 51 -14.92 -16.46 -9.91
C GLN A 51 -14.74 -14.95 -9.73
N GLY A 52 -14.69 -14.26 -10.87
CA GLY A 52 -14.75 -12.80 -10.94
C GLY A 52 -13.39 -12.09 -10.85
N PRO A 53 -13.36 -10.83 -11.28
CA PRO A 53 -12.24 -9.93 -11.02
C PRO A 53 -12.26 -9.43 -9.57
N VAL A 54 -11.09 -9.01 -9.08
CA VAL A 54 -10.94 -8.24 -7.83
C VAL A 54 -9.78 -7.28 -8.00
N ALA A 55 -9.96 -6.03 -7.57
CA ALA A 55 -8.93 -5.01 -7.61
C ALA A 55 -8.42 -4.68 -6.20
N PHE A 56 -7.10 -4.58 -6.05
CA PHE A 56 -6.47 -4.09 -4.81
C PHE A 56 -5.67 -2.83 -5.08
N VAL A 57 -5.67 -1.93 -4.13
CA VAL A 57 -4.71 -0.83 -4.06
C VAL A 57 -3.95 -0.95 -2.75
N LEU A 58 -2.63 -0.92 -2.82
CA LEU A 58 -1.74 -0.90 -1.67
C LEU A 58 -0.98 0.43 -1.68
N ALA A 59 -1.29 1.30 -0.72
CA ALA A 59 -0.68 2.62 -0.60
C ALA A 59 0.25 2.65 0.63
N PRO A 60 1.57 2.79 0.47
CA PRO A 60 2.48 2.96 1.60
C PRO A 60 2.17 4.25 2.36
N VAL A 61 2.13 4.17 3.69
CA VAL A 61 2.01 5.34 4.58
C VAL A 61 3.37 5.65 5.21
N GLU A 62 3.95 4.65 5.88
CA GLU A 62 5.27 4.74 6.52
C GLU A 62 5.93 3.37 6.47
N THR A 63 7.03 3.26 5.72
CA THR A 63 7.71 1.99 5.46
C THR A 63 9.22 2.11 5.58
N ASP A 64 9.87 1.02 5.99
CA ASP A 64 11.32 0.89 5.96
C ASP A 64 11.86 0.58 4.54
N ALA A 65 13.17 0.34 4.45
CA ALA A 65 13.84 0.08 3.17
C ALA A 65 13.44 -1.28 2.55
N GLU A 66 12.90 -2.18 3.36
CA GLU A 66 12.43 -3.50 3.00
C GLU A 66 10.93 -3.50 2.61
N GLY A 67 10.27 -2.34 2.71
CA GLY A 67 8.84 -2.18 2.44
C GLY A 67 7.95 -2.71 3.55
N ALA A 68 8.50 -2.99 4.74
CA ALA A 68 7.69 -3.32 5.90
C ALA A 68 7.22 -2.02 6.57
N GLY A 69 5.97 -2.00 7.05
CA GLY A 69 5.42 -0.78 7.63
C GLY A 69 3.92 -0.62 7.45
N SER A 70 3.45 0.59 7.71
CA SER A 70 2.05 0.97 7.64
C SER A 70 1.63 1.21 6.19
N TYR A 71 0.47 0.69 5.83
CA TYR A 71 -0.15 0.83 4.52
C TYR A 71 -1.62 1.20 4.66
N GLU A 72 -2.22 1.65 3.56
CA GLU A 72 -3.65 1.59 3.35
C GLU A 72 -3.95 0.57 2.25
N VAL A 73 -5.00 -0.22 2.44
CA VAL A 73 -5.50 -1.21 1.47
C VAL A 73 -6.93 -0.86 1.10
N SER A 74 -7.22 -0.72 -0.19
CA SER A 74 -8.60 -0.70 -0.71
C SER A 74 -8.87 -1.90 -1.59
N VAL A 75 -10.06 -2.48 -1.48
CA VAL A 75 -10.54 -3.57 -2.32
C VAL A 75 -11.70 -3.08 -3.17
N ASP A 76 -11.68 -3.34 -4.48
CA ASP A 76 -12.72 -2.97 -5.47
C ASP A 76 -13.14 -1.49 -5.42
N GLY A 77 -12.19 -0.60 -5.17
CA GLY A 77 -12.44 0.84 -5.07
C GLY A 77 -13.20 1.28 -3.82
N GLY A 78 -13.36 0.39 -2.83
CA GLY A 78 -13.91 0.72 -1.51
C GLY A 78 -13.01 1.68 -0.72
N GLU A 79 -13.51 2.07 0.47
CA GLU A 79 -12.77 2.94 1.37
C GLU A 79 -11.41 2.31 1.75
N PRO A 80 -10.29 3.07 1.69
CA PRO A 80 -9.01 2.58 2.16
C PRO A 80 -9.04 2.25 3.65
N LEU A 81 -8.50 1.09 4.01
CA LEU A 81 -8.41 0.62 5.38
C LEU A 81 -6.95 0.57 5.85
N PRO A 82 -6.67 0.94 7.11
CA PRO A 82 -5.34 0.78 7.68
C PRO A 82 -4.89 -0.68 7.62
N ALA A 83 -3.65 -0.87 7.20
CA ALA A 83 -3.02 -2.16 7.04
C ALA A 83 -1.57 -2.14 7.50
N GLN A 84 -1.00 -3.33 7.70
CA GLN A 84 0.40 -3.53 8.03
C GLN A 84 1.02 -4.51 7.05
N ALA A 85 2.19 -4.18 6.50
CA ALA A 85 2.97 -5.10 5.67
C ALA A 85 4.24 -5.56 6.39
N LEU A 86 4.70 -6.76 6.05
CA LEU A 86 5.99 -7.32 6.49
C LEU A 86 7.11 -7.14 5.45
N GLY A 87 6.82 -6.49 4.32
CA GLY A 87 7.76 -6.23 3.23
C GLY A 87 7.02 -5.87 1.94
N PHE A 88 7.75 -5.59 0.86
CA PHE A 88 7.18 -5.20 -0.44
C PHE A 88 6.14 -6.19 -1.03
N ALA A 89 6.29 -7.48 -0.74
CA ALA A 89 5.37 -8.53 -1.22
C ALA A 89 4.29 -8.91 -0.19
N GLY A 90 4.25 -8.21 0.95
CA GLY A 90 3.37 -8.52 2.07
C GLY A 90 3.93 -9.63 2.99
N PRO A 91 3.05 -10.33 3.73
CA PRO A 91 1.60 -10.17 3.74
C PRO A 91 1.18 -8.76 4.15
N PHE A 92 0.21 -8.20 3.42
CA PHE A 92 -0.52 -7.00 3.79
C PHE A 92 -1.71 -7.44 4.65
N LEU A 93 -1.75 -7.02 5.91
CA LEU A 93 -2.71 -7.45 6.92
C LEU A 93 -3.66 -6.30 7.24
N TRP A 94 -4.98 -6.52 7.13
CA TRP A 94 -5.99 -5.52 7.50
C TRP A 94 -7.24 -6.16 8.09
N GLN A 95 -8.08 -5.33 8.73
CA GLN A 95 -9.30 -5.76 9.42
C GLN A 95 -10.47 -4.84 9.01
N PRO A 96 -11.33 -5.27 8.06
CA PRO A 96 -12.50 -4.50 7.64
C PRO A 96 -13.55 -4.28 8.73
N SER A 97 -13.61 -5.19 9.69
CA SER A 97 -14.50 -5.12 10.85
C SER A 97 -13.91 -5.92 12.00
N GLU A 98 -14.46 -5.72 13.20
CA GLU A 98 -14.20 -6.61 14.33
C GLU A 98 -14.48 -8.07 13.94
N GLY A 99 -13.59 -8.98 14.32
CA GLY A 99 -13.69 -10.39 13.97
C GLY A 99 -13.36 -10.75 12.52
N THR A 100 -13.02 -9.79 11.66
CA THR A 100 -12.61 -10.08 10.27
C THR A 100 -11.13 -9.77 10.07
N ARG A 101 -10.38 -10.75 9.56
CA ARG A 101 -8.95 -10.62 9.27
C ARG A 101 -8.70 -10.97 7.82
N MET A 102 -7.96 -10.11 7.14
CA MET A 102 -7.57 -10.29 5.76
C MET A 102 -6.05 -10.28 5.65
N ALA A 103 -5.51 -11.12 4.77
CA ALA A 103 -4.11 -11.04 4.37
C ALA A 103 -3.97 -11.19 2.86
N LEU A 104 -3.19 -10.31 2.23
CA LEU A 104 -2.80 -10.43 0.82
C LEU A 104 -1.30 -10.64 0.74
N SER A 105 -0.85 -11.67 0.04
CA SER A 105 0.58 -11.91 -0.24
C SER A 105 0.80 -11.97 -1.74
N LEU A 106 1.75 -11.19 -2.24
CA LEU A 106 2.21 -11.32 -3.62
C LEU A 106 3.16 -12.51 -3.69
N THR A 107 2.84 -13.48 -4.53
CA THR A 107 3.60 -14.73 -4.63
C THR A 107 4.48 -14.77 -5.87
N SER A 108 4.20 -13.92 -6.86
CA SER A 108 5.07 -13.63 -8.01
C SER A 108 4.69 -12.27 -8.60
N GLU A 109 5.28 -11.91 -9.75
CA GLU A 109 4.89 -10.73 -10.53
C GLU A 109 3.47 -10.80 -11.10
N THR A 110 2.83 -11.98 -11.10
CA THR A 110 1.50 -12.17 -11.70
C THR A 110 0.56 -12.99 -10.83
N THR A 111 0.95 -13.31 -9.59
CA THR A 111 0.13 -14.13 -8.70
C THR A 111 0.11 -13.58 -7.29
N ALA A 112 -1.04 -13.75 -6.64
CA ALA A 112 -1.21 -13.41 -5.24
C ALA A 112 -2.04 -14.47 -4.51
N LEU A 113 -1.97 -14.46 -3.19
CA LEU A 113 -2.79 -15.27 -2.31
C LEU A 113 -3.54 -14.33 -1.36
N TRP A 114 -4.86 -14.44 -1.34
CA TRP A 114 -5.72 -13.66 -0.46
C TRP A 114 -6.40 -14.59 0.53
N THR A 115 -6.14 -14.39 1.82
CA THR A 115 -6.85 -15.09 2.89
C THR A 115 -7.87 -14.17 3.54
N ARG A 116 -9.03 -14.72 3.85
CA ARG A 116 -10.09 -14.07 4.60
C ARG A 116 -10.50 -14.97 5.75
N GLN A 117 -10.57 -14.41 6.94
CA GLN A 117 -11.05 -15.11 8.13
C GLN A 117 -12.12 -14.27 8.79
N ILE A 118 -13.28 -14.86 9.04
CA ILE A 118 -14.37 -14.24 9.77
C ILE A 118 -14.59 -15.10 11.01
N VAL A 119 -14.16 -14.61 12.17
CA VAL A 119 -14.37 -15.29 13.47
C VAL A 119 -15.62 -14.79 14.18
N GLU A 120 -16.01 -13.54 13.93
CA GLU A 120 -17.24 -12.94 14.43
C GLU A 120 -17.86 -12.16 13.27
N SER A 121 -19.04 -12.58 12.83
CA SER A 121 -19.71 -11.99 11.66
C SER A 121 -20.75 -10.92 12.04
N GLY A 122 -20.96 -10.68 13.34
CA GLY A 122 -22.11 -9.91 13.83
C GLY A 122 -23.47 -10.57 13.58
N THR A 123 -23.46 -11.80 13.05
CA THR A 123 -24.61 -12.67 12.82
C THR A 123 -24.34 -14.01 13.51
N ASP A 124 -25.36 -14.82 13.80
CA ASP A 124 -25.18 -16.17 14.36
C ASP A 124 -24.56 -17.17 13.35
N ALA A 125 -23.96 -16.69 12.26
CA ALA A 125 -23.25 -17.52 11.29
C ALA A 125 -21.96 -18.09 11.91
N PRO A 126 -21.61 -19.34 11.61
CA PRO A 126 -20.38 -19.95 12.10
C PRO A 126 -19.14 -19.22 11.56
N PRO A 127 -17.98 -19.30 12.26
CA PRO A 127 -16.72 -18.82 11.75
C PRO A 127 -16.38 -19.44 10.39
N SER A 128 -15.79 -18.66 9.50
CA SER A 128 -15.36 -19.11 8.18
C SER A 128 -13.92 -18.66 7.88
N ALA A 129 -13.28 -19.39 6.97
CA ALA A 129 -11.98 -19.03 6.44
C ALA A 129 -11.92 -19.40 4.96
N GLU A 130 -11.47 -18.47 4.14
CA GLU A 130 -11.33 -18.67 2.71
C GLU A 130 -9.92 -18.31 2.25
N ILE A 131 -9.43 -19.03 1.24
CA ILE A 131 -8.16 -18.76 0.58
C ILE A 131 -8.41 -18.71 -0.91
N ASP A 132 -8.08 -17.58 -1.53
CA ASP A 132 -8.07 -17.44 -2.97
C ASP A 132 -6.65 -17.39 -3.53
N PHE A 133 -6.45 -18.11 -4.62
CA PHE A 133 -5.30 -17.98 -5.50
C PHE A 133 -5.70 -17.05 -6.65
N LEU A 134 -4.90 -16.01 -6.85
CA LEU A 134 -5.20 -14.91 -7.76
C LEU A 134 -4.17 -14.90 -8.88
N THR A 135 -4.62 -14.57 -10.09
CA THR A 135 -3.74 -14.10 -11.17
C THR A 135 -3.93 -12.60 -11.30
N CYS A 136 -2.86 -11.82 -11.20
CA CYS A 136 -2.89 -10.37 -11.15
C CYS A 136 -2.10 -9.74 -12.30
N GLY A 137 -2.65 -8.70 -12.92
CA GLY A 137 -1.90 -7.74 -13.70
C GLY A 137 -1.32 -6.69 -12.76
N ILE A 138 0.00 -6.71 -12.56
CA ILE A 138 0.70 -5.60 -11.92
C ILE A 138 0.89 -4.53 -12.99
N LEU A 139 0.13 -3.44 -12.91
CA LEU A 139 0.34 -2.28 -13.78
C LEU A 139 1.48 -1.44 -13.16
N PRO A 140 2.63 -1.28 -13.85
CA PRO A 140 3.70 -0.39 -13.42
C PRO A 140 3.32 1.08 -13.56
#